data_AF-A0A836H980-F1
#
_entry.id   AF-A0A836H980-F1
#
_cell.length_a   1.000
_cell.length_b   1.000
_cell.length_c   1.000
_cell.angle_alpha   90.00
_cell.angle_beta   90.00
_cell.angle_gamma   90.00
#
_symmetry.space_group_name_H-M   'P 1'
#
loop_
_entity.id
_entity.type
_entity.pdbx_description
1 polymer ?
#
loop_
_entity_poly.entity_id
_entity_poly.type
_entity_poly.pdbx_seq_one_letter_code
_entity_poly.pdbx_strand_id
1 'polypeptide(L)'
;MPTIYSKSQVAEHNRKENGWLIINNAVYDVSKFYDDHPGGRDVLLAHIGTDATEGFETAHHSKGAMRKLEDLKVGELPENERRHYISMEQVAAKKSADSAWFVINDKVYDVTRFLDLHPGGRDVLLYNAGGDATQAFTDNGHSDMAVRMMGEYAIGDLEPSERSAFVSRTATSEQHTASPHAIFAKSENESLLRHIQEQLKLLVVLALFAIAGVFLLS
;
A
#
# COMPACT_ATOMS: atom_id res chain seq x y z
N MET A 1 15.20 16.08 27.36
CA MET A 1 14.32 16.16 26.18
C MET A 1 15.20 16.33 24.95
N PRO A 2 14.88 15.71 23.81
CA PRO A 2 15.62 15.95 22.57
C PRO A 2 15.50 17.42 22.16
N THR A 3 16.57 17.96 21.58
CA THR A 3 16.55 19.31 20.99
C THR A 3 15.64 19.31 19.77
N ILE A 4 14.85 20.37 19.58
CA ILE A 4 13.91 20.49 18.46
C ILE A 4 14.48 21.43 17.41
N TYR A 5 14.43 21.00 16.15
CA TYR A 5 14.81 21.79 14.98
C TYR A 5 13.72 21.70 13.91
N SER A 6 13.26 22.85 13.40
CA SER A 6 12.37 22.89 12.24
C SER A 6 13.09 22.48 10.95
N LYS A 7 12.33 22.07 9.94
CA LYS A 7 12.83 21.82 8.58
C LYS A 7 13.54 23.04 8.00
N SER A 8 13.05 24.26 8.31
CA SER A 8 13.71 25.49 7.89
C SER A 8 15.10 25.64 8.52
N GLN A 9 15.23 25.32 9.81
CA GLN A 9 16.55 25.33 10.47
C GLN A 9 17.46 24.28 9.86
N VAL A 10 16.98 23.05 9.67
CA VAL A 10 17.78 22.00 9.01
C VAL A 10 18.27 22.45 7.62
N ALA A 11 17.43 23.14 6.85
CA ALA A 11 17.78 23.64 5.52
C ALA A 11 18.93 24.66 5.50
N GLU A 12 19.25 25.30 6.62
CA GLU A 12 20.43 26.17 6.77
C GLU A 12 21.74 25.38 6.87
N HIS A 13 21.66 24.09 7.22
CA HIS A 13 22.78 23.16 7.32
C HIS A 13 22.93 22.35 6.02
N ASN A 14 23.26 23.05 4.93
CA ASN A 14 23.30 22.52 3.56
C ASN A 14 24.70 22.58 2.90
N ARG A 15 25.77 22.59 3.69
CA ARG A 15 27.16 22.60 3.19
C ARG A 15 27.96 21.43 3.74
N LYS A 16 29.05 21.04 3.07
CA LYS A 16 29.91 19.93 3.52
C LYS A 16 30.39 20.12 4.96
N GLU A 17 30.74 21.35 5.34
CA GLU A 17 31.27 21.65 6.68
C GLU A 17 30.17 21.77 7.74
N ASN A 18 28.91 21.88 7.31
CA ASN A 18 27.74 22.08 8.16
C ASN A 18 26.51 21.44 7.50
N GLY A 19 26.45 20.11 7.52
CA GLY A 19 25.47 19.34 6.77
C GLY A 19 24.58 18.52 7.68
N TRP A 20 23.28 18.81 7.68
CA TRP A 20 22.30 18.05 8.46
C TRP A 20 21.31 17.31 7.55
N LEU A 21 20.75 16.22 8.06
CA LEU A 21 19.74 15.42 7.38
C LEU A 21 18.57 15.16 8.33
N ILE A 22 17.36 15.07 7.78
CA ILE A 22 16.24 14.47 8.49
C ILE A 22 16.07 13.02 8.03
N ILE A 23 15.99 12.09 8.97
CA ILE A 23 15.62 10.68 8.73
C ILE A 23 14.60 10.31 9.80
N ASN A 24 13.43 9.83 9.41
CA ASN A 24 12.38 9.37 10.34
C ASN A 24 12.06 10.36 11.46
N ASN A 25 11.84 11.63 11.10
CA ASN A 25 11.58 12.75 12.02
C ASN A 25 12.74 13.14 12.96
N ALA A 26 13.86 12.43 12.94
CA ALA A 26 15.07 12.77 13.67
C ALA A 26 16.04 13.58 12.81
N VAL A 27 16.83 14.43 13.45
CA VAL A 27 17.80 15.32 12.80
C VAL A 27 19.21 14.84 13.13
N TYR A 28 20.05 14.71 12.09
CA TYR A 28 21.39 14.13 12.17
C TYR A 28 22.42 15.11 11.60
N ASP A 29 23.55 15.26 12.31
CA ASP A 29 24.69 16.02 11.83
C ASP A 29 25.70 15.08 11.16
N VAL A 30 25.84 15.21 9.83
CA VAL A 30 26.75 14.40 9.02
C VAL A 30 28.03 15.14 8.64
N SER A 31 28.28 16.33 9.21
CA SER A 31 29.41 17.22 8.87
C SER A 31 30.77 16.52 8.87
N LYS A 32 30.94 15.52 9.75
CA LYS A 32 32.19 14.76 9.92
C LYS A 32 32.13 13.34 9.36
N PHE A 33 31.06 12.96 8.69
CA PHE A 33 30.81 11.57 8.28
C PHE A 33 30.90 11.34 6.76
N TYR A 34 30.98 12.40 5.94
CA TYR A 34 30.98 12.28 4.48
C TYR A 34 32.00 11.30 3.91
N ASP A 35 33.26 11.43 4.33
CA ASP A 35 34.36 10.65 3.78
C ASP A 35 34.40 9.22 4.39
N ASP A 36 33.65 8.99 5.47
CA ASP A 36 33.48 7.69 6.13
C ASP A 36 32.22 6.93 5.65
N HIS A 37 31.36 7.57 4.86
CA HIS A 37 30.11 6.97 4.42
C HIS A 37 30.36 5.89 3.34
N PRO A 38 30.05 4.60 3.60
CA PRO A 38 30.33 3.52 2.66
C PRO A 38 29.56 3.62 1.34
N GLY A 39 28.41 4.31 1.32
CA GLY A 39 27.63 4.60 0.10
C GLY A 39 28.22 5.73 -0.74
N GLY A 40 29.37 6.29 -0.34
CA GLY A 40 30.01 7.44 -0.96
C GLY A 40 29.55 8.77 -0.37
N ARG A 41 30.38 9.80 -0.50
CA ARG A 41 30.07 11.14 0.03
C ARG A 41 28.95 11.84 -0.76
N ASP A 42 28.85 11.56 -2.06
CA ASP A 42 28.00 12.31 -2.97
C ASP A 42 26.50 12.08 -2.67
N VAL A 43 26.14 10.90 -2.18
CA VAL A 43 24.76 10.61 -1.77
C VAL A 43 24.34 11.42 -0.54
N LEU A 44 25.26 11.72 0.39
CA LEU A 44 24.96 12.60 1.53
C LEU A 44 24.87 14.07 1.07
N LEU A 45 25.83 14.51 0.25
CA LEU A 45 25.84 15.87 -0.30
C LEU A 45 24.58 16.20 -1.10
N ALA A 46 23.98 15.21 -1.77
CA ALA A 46 22.74 15.39 -2.51
C ALA A 46 21.51 15.66 -1.60
N HIS A 47 21.57 15.31 -0.31
CA HIS A 47 20.41 15.35 0.58
C HIS A 47 20.57 16.30 1.78
N ILE A 48 21.76 16.84 2.04
CA ILE A 48 21.97 17.75 3.18
C ILE A 48 21.04 18.97 3.10
N GLY A 49 20.54 19.39 4.26
CA GLY A 49 19.51 20.41 4.39
C GLY A 49 18.09 19.92 4.07
N THR A 50 17.87 18.62 3.85
CA THR A 50 16.57 18.08 3.46
C THR A 50 16.16 16.85 4.26
N ASP A 51 14.93 16.39 4.02
CA ASP A 51 14.43 15.10 4.50
C ASP A 51 14.86 13.98 3.54
N ALA A 52 15.81 13.17 4.02
CA ALA A 52 16.43 12.07 3.31
C ALA A 52 15.82 10.71 3.64
N THR A 53 14.66 10.68 4.34
CA THR A 53 14.04 9.44 4.82
C THR A 53 13.86 8.41 3.70
N GLU A 54 13.29 8.81 2.56
CA GLU A 54 13.02 7.90 1.44
C GLU A 54 14.30 7.31 0.83
N GLY A 55 15.32 8.15 0.61
CA GLY A 55 16.62 7.71 0.11
C GLY A 55 17.34 6.80 1.11
N PHE A 56 17.22 7.10 2.40
CA PHE A 56 17.81 6.30 3.47
C PHE A 56 17.16 4.91 3.59
N GLU A 57 15.84 4.83 3.47
CA GLU A 57 15.07 3.59 3.57
C GLU A 57 15.32 2.67 2.36
N THR A 58 15.39 3.23 1.15
CA THR A 58 15.65 2.48 -0.09
C THR A 58 17.04 1.85 -0.14
N ALA A 59 18.02 2.44 0.55
CA ALA A 59 19.39 1.95 0.57
C ALA A 59 19.62 0.70 1.44
N HIS A 60 18.63 0.29 2.25
CA HIS A 60 18.69 -0.91 3.11
C HIS A 60 19.97 -1.01 3.97
N HIS A 61 20.18 -0.01 4.85
CA HIS A 61 21.34 0.06 5.74
C HIS A 61 21.44 -1.11 6.73
N SER A 62 22.66 -1.58 7.00
CA SER A 62 22.91 -2.65 7.99
C SER A 62 22.64 -2.19 9.43
N LYS A 63 22.45 -3.12 10.37
CA LYS A 63 22.34 -2.80 11.81
C LYS A 63 23.54 -2.00 12.35
N GLY A 64 24.73 -2.23 11.81
CA GLY A 64 25.92 -1.46 12.16
C GLY A 64 25.82 -0.01 11.70
N ALA A 65 25.34 0.22 10.48
CA ALA A 65 25.07 1.56 9.95
C ALA A 65 23.97 2.26 10.74
N MET A 66 22.90 1.56 11.14
CA MET A 66 21.85 2.12 12.00
C MET A 66 22.41 2.57 13.36
N ARG A 67 23.31 1.78 13.97
CA ARG A 67 23.96 2.18 15.23
C ARG A 67 24.82 3.43 15.05
N LYS A 68 25.56 3.51 13.93
CA LYS A 68 26.36 4.69 13.60
C LYS A 68 25.49 5.92 13.38
N LEU A 69 24.31 5.76 12.77
CA LEU A 69 23.34 6.84 12.59
C LEU A 69 22.90 7.44 13.93
N GLU A 70 22.63 6.60 14.94
CA GLU A 70 22.26 7.09 16.28
C GLU A 70 23.34 8.00 16.91
N ASP A 71 24.63 7.71 16.67
CA ASP A 71 25.73 8.55 17.16
C ASP A 71 25.72 9.96 16.52
N LEU A 72 25.08 10.13 15.37
CA LEU A 72 25.00 11.39 14.62
C LEU A 72 23.75 12.20 14.97
N LYS A 73 22.83 11.66 15.79
CA LYS A 73 21.56 12.32 16.11
C LYS A 73 21.81 13.56 16.98
N VAL A 74 21.28 14.70 16.52
CA VAL A 74 21.39 15.99 17.23
C VAL A 74 20.04 16.54 17.71
N GLY A 75 18.94 16.02 17.18
CA GLY A 75 17.60 16.47 17.58
C GLY A 75 16.47 15.77 16.84
N GLU A 76 15.29 16.39 16.87
CA GLU A 76 14.07 15.92 16.22
C GLU A 76 13.26 17.10 15.66
N LEU A 77 12.39 16.81 14.69
CA LEU A 77 11.45 17.78 14.17
C LEU A 77 10.37 18.16 15.20
N PRO A 78 9.80 19.37 15.13
CA PRO A 78 8.61 19.73 15.89
C PRO A 78 7.40 18.94 15.38
N GLU A 79 6.43 18.64 16.25
CA GLU A 79 5.31 17.74 15.97
C GLU A 79 4.53 18.11 14.70
N ASN A 80 4.32 19.40 14.45
CA ASN A 80 3.61 19.92 13.28
C ASN A 80 4.37 19.74 11.94
N GLU A 81 5.64 19.33 11.97
CA GLU A 81 6.45 19.09 10.77
C GLU A 81 6.84 17.61 10.60
N ARG A 82 6.47 16.76 11.56
CA ARG A 82 6.74 15.32 11.53
C ARG A 82 5.90 14.62 10.47
N ARG A 83 6.47 13.57 9.88
CA ARG A 83 5.72 12.53 9.17
C ARG A 83 4.77 11.85 10.15
N HIS A 84 3.55 11.59 9.67
CA HIS A 84 2.57 10.83 10.43
C HIS A 84 2.81 9.35 10.20
N TYR A 85 3.31 8.66 11.23
CA TYR A 85 3.48 7.22 11.22
C TYR A 85 2.29 6.52 11.84
N ILE A 86 1.86 5.43 11.20
CA ILE A 86 0.74 4.59 11.62
C ILE A 86 1.25 3.17 11.77
N SER A 87 0.89 2.49 12.86
CA SER A 87 1.27 1.09 13.08
C SER A 87 0.31 0.11 12.40
N MET A 88 0.77 -1.11 12.15
CA MET A 88 -0.06 -2.20 11.66
C MET A 88 -1.15 -2.60 12.64
N GLU A 89 -0.98 -2.37 13.93
CA GLU A 89 -2.08 -2.53 14.91
C GLU A 89 -3.23 -1.56 14.61
N GLN A 90 -2.90 -0.29 14.34
CA GLN A 90 -3.90 0.71 13.97
C GLN A 90 -4.55 0.37 12.63
N VAL A 91 -3.78 -0.08 11.64
CA VAL A 91 -4.30 -0.54 10.35
C VAL A 91 -5.24 -1.73 10.55
N ALA A 92 -4.82 -2.78 11.27
CA ALA A 92 -5.58 -4.01 11.50
C ALA A 92 -6.92 -3.78 12.23
N ALA A 93 -7.03 -2.69 12.99
CA ALA A 93 -8.29 -2.27 13.60
C ALA A 93 -9.31 -1.72 12.57
N LYS A 94 -8.88 -1.34 11.37
CA LYS A 94 -9.70 -0.71 10.32
C LYS A 94 -9.98 -1.65 9.15
N LYS A 95 -10.92 -2.58 9.38
CA LYS A 95 -11.26 -3.68 8.46
C LYS A 95 -12.75 -3.78 8.10
N SER A 96 -13.49 -2.67 8.17
CA SER A 96 -14.94 -2.65 7.92
C SER A 96 -15.34 -1.62 6.87
N ALA A 97 -16.57 -1.71 6.37
CA ALA A 97 -17.10 -0.75 5.39
C ALA A 97 -17.15 0.70 5.91
N ASP A 98 -17.18 0.90 7.23
CA ASP A 98 -17.18 2.21 7.87
C ASP A 98 -15.76 2.70 8.23
N SER A 99 -14.76 1.82 8.14
CA SER A 99 -13.36 2.14 8.42
C SER A 99 -12.47 1.06 7.78
N ALA A 100 -12.05 1.30 6.54
CA ALA A 100 -11.25 0.37 5.74
C ALA A 100 -9.91 1.00 5.41
N TRP A 101 -8.84 0.56 6.09
CA TRP A 101 -7.48 0.98 5.79
C TRP A 101 -6.65 -0.19 5.26
N PHE A 102 -5.61 0.09 4.49
CA PHE A 102 -4.59 -0.89 4.15
C PHE A 102 -3.25 -0.21 3.88
N VAL A 103 -2.20 -1.02 3.80
CA VAL A 103 -0.86 -0.57 3.40
C VAL A 103 -0.62 -0.90 1.93
N ILE A 104 -0.04 0.04 1.17
CA ILE A 104 0.57 -0.24 -0.14
C ILE A 104 1.93 0.46 -0.17
N ASN A 105 3.02 -0.29 -0.41
CA ASN A 105 4.39 0.24 -0.49
C ASN A 105 4.72 1.14 0.71
N ASP A 106 4.52 0.63 1.93
CA ASP A 106 4.75 1.35 3.19
C ASP A 106 3.94 2.63 3.40
N LYS A 107 2.93 2.92 2.56
CA LYS A 107 1.99 4.01 2.77
C LYS A 107 0.66 3.47 3.25
N VAL A 108 0.04 4.17 4.19
CA VAL A 108 -1.26 3.79 4.75
C VAL A 108 -2.35 4.61 4.09
N TYR A 109 -3.39 3.93 3.63
CA TYR A 109 -4.51 4.52 2.91
C TYR A 109 -5.82 4.30 3.67
N ASP A 110 -6.64 5.36 3.79
CA ASP A 110 -8.04 5.23 4.19
C ASP A 110 -8.93 5.20 2.94
N VAL A 111 -9.38 4.01 2.56
CA VAL A 111 -10.22 3.81 1.37
C VAL A 111 -11.70 3.75 1.68
N THR A 112 -12.13 4.09 2.90
CA THR A 112 -13.54 3.99 3.33
C THR A 112 -14.48 4.69 2.33
N ARG A 113 -14.10 5.88 1.86
CA ARG A 113 -14.89 6.66 0.90
C ARG A 113 -14.74 6.21 -0.56
N PHE A 114 -13.74 5.36 -0.83
CA PHE A 114 -13.45 4.83 -2.15
C PHE A 114 -14.06 3.45 -2.40
N LEU A 115 -14.53 2.77 -1.35
CA LEU A 115 -15.08 1.42 -1.43
C LEU A 115 -16.09 1.22 -2.58
N ASP A 116 -17.05 2.15 -2.70
CA ASP A 116 -18.11 2.10 -3.70
C ASP A 116 -17.72 2.66 -5.08
N LEU A 117 -16.55 3.31 -5.15
CA LEU A 117 -16.02 3.90 -6.38
C LEU A 117 -15.00 2.99 -7.07
N HIS A 118 -14.57 1.92 -6.41
CA HIS A 118 -13.55 1.03 -6.92
C HIS A 118 -14.09 0.17 -8.08
N PRO A 119 -13.51 0.26 -9.30
CA PRO A 119 -13.99 -0.50 -10.46
C PRO A 119 -13.92 -2.02 -10.30
N GLY A 120 -13.00 -2.52 -9.46
CA GLY A 120 -12.90 -3.94 -9.11
C GLY A 120 -13.95 -4.40 -8.06
N GLY A 121 -14.86 -3.51 -7.65
CA GLY A 121 -15.85 -3.75 -6.62
C GLY A 121 -15.34 -3.45 -5.21
N ARG A 122 -16.26 -3.26 -4.28
CA ARG A 122 -15.93 -2.96 -2.87
C ARG A 122 -15.29 -4.13 -2.14
N ASP A 123 -15.68 -5.35 -2.51
CA ASP A 123 -15.34 -6.56 -1.76
C ASP A 123 -13.85 -6.86 -1.80
N VAL A 124 -13.17 -6.55 -2.92
CA VAL A 124 -11.72 -6.73 -3.02
C VAL A 124 -10.95 -5.77 -2.12
N LEU A 125 -11.48 -4.57 -1.86
CA LEU A 125 -10.86 -3.63 -0.92
C LEU A 125 -11.10 -4.08 0.53
N LEU A 126 -12.32 -4.49 0.85
CA LEU A 126 -12.64 -5.01 2.18
C LEU A 126 -11.90 -6.30 2.52
N TYR A 127 -11.67 -7.16 1.53
CA TYR A 127 -10.87 -8.37 1.70
C TYR A 127 -9.43 -8.08 2.13
N ASN A 128 -8.84 -6.98 1.63
CA ASN A 128 -7.48 -6.56 1.98
C ASN A 128 -7.42 -5.54 3.13
N ALA A 129 -8.57 -5.07 3.61
CA ALA A 129 -8.64 -4.08 4.68
C ALA A 129 -8.07 -4.64 5.99
N GLY A 130 -7.35 -3.80 6.72
CA GLY A 130 -6.61 -4.16 7.91
C GLY A 130 -5.25 -4.83 7.65
N GLY A 131 -4.79 -4.89 6.41
CA GLY A 131 -3.56 -5.59 6.03
C GLY A 131 -2.67 -4.83 5.06
N ASP A 132 -1.63 -5.52 4.62
CA ASP A 132 -0.78 -5.09 3.52
C ASP A 132 -1.37 -5.58 2.20
N ALA A 133 -1.84 -4.63 1.40
CA ALA A 133 -2.46 -4.85 0.09
C ALA A 133 -1.45 -4.66 -1.06
N THR A 134 -0.15 -4.50 -0.79
CA THR A 134 0.87 -4.21 -1.81
C THR A 134 0.83 -5.22 -2.95
N GLN A 135 0.89 -6.51 -2.63
CA GLN A 135 0.87 -7.57 -3.65
C GLN A 135 -0.43 -7.58 -4.46
N ALA A 136 -1.57 -7.45 -3.76
CA ALA A 136 -2.88 -7.38 -4.41
C ALA A 136 -2.97 -6.15 -5.34
N PHE A 137 -2.36 -5.03 -4.98
CA PHE A 137 -2.33 -3.85 -5.82
C PHE A 137 -1.41 -4.03 -7.05
N THR A 138 -0.22 -4.62 -6.88
CA THR A 138 0.73 -4.78 -7.98
C THR A 138 0.30 -5.84 -8.99
N ASP A 139 -0.27 -6.96 -8.54
CA ASP A 139 -0.61 -8.11 -9.41
C ASP A 139 -1.79 -7.83 -10.34
N ASN A 140 -2.69 -6.94 -9.93
CA ASN A 140 -3.90 -6.61 -10.69
C ASN A 140 -3.67 -5.55 -11.77
N GLY A 141 -2.44 -5.03 -11.93
CA GLY A 141 -2.08 -4.16 -13.06
C GLY A 141 -2.80 -2.80 -13.06
N HIS A 142 -2.87 -2.14 -11.90
CA HIS A 142 -3.44 -0.80 -11.80
C HIS A 142 -2.69 0.20 -12.70
N SER A 143 -3.43 1.03 -13.44
CA SER A 143 -2.86 2.07 -14.30
C SER A 143 -2.17 3.18 -13.51
N ASP A 144 -1.28 3.96 -14.15
CA ASP A 144 -0.67 5.15 -13.55
C ASP A 144 -1.71 6.16 -13.03
N MET A 145 -2.89 6.21 -13.64
CA MET A 145 -4.00 7.04 -13.16
C MET A 145 -4.52 6.53 -11.82
N ALA A 146 -4.68 5.22 -11.65
CA ALA A 146 -5.10 4.63 -10.38
C ALA A 146 -4.06 4.90 -9.27
N VAL A 147 -2.77 4.83 -9.61
CA VAL A 147 -1.67 5.21 -8.69
C VAL A 147 -1.76 6.69 -8.30
N ARG A 148 -2.12 7.58 -9.23
CA ARG A 148 -2.29 9.01 -8.90
C ARG A 148 -3.50 9.25 -8.01
N MET A 149 -4.62 8.59 -8.30
CA MET A 149 -5.86 8.69 -7.52
C MET A 149 -5.69 8.19 -6.09
N MET A 150 -4.84 7.18 -5.85
CA MET A 150 -4.62 6.65 -4.50
C MET A 150 -4.04 7.69 -3.54
N GLY A 151 -3.29 8.66 -4.05
CA GLY A 151 -2.66 9.71 -3.26
C GLY A 151 -3.65 10.54 -2.45
N GLU A 152 -4.90 10.67 -2.92
CA GLU A 152 -5.97 11.39 -2.20
C GLU A 152 -6.42 10.67 -0.92
N TYR A 153 -6.16 9.37 -0.83
CA TYR A 153 -6.56 8.51 0.29
C TYR A 153 -5.42 8.21 1.26
N ALA A 154 -4.20 8.70 0.97
CA ALA A 154 -3.05 8.49 1.83
C ALA A 154 -3.22 9.28 3.14
N ILE A 155 -3.07 8.59 4.27
CA ILE A 155 -3.22 9.18 5.62
C ILE A 155 -1.91 9.21 6.41
N GLY A 156 -0.88 8.51 5.95
CA GLY A 156 0.42 8.48 6.60
C GLY A 156 1.36 7.45 5.99
N ASP A 157 2.52 7.31 6.60
CA ASP A 157 3.48 6.25 6.27
C ASP A 157 3.39 5.16 7.36
N LEU A 158 3.67 3.91 6.99
CA LEU A 158 3.77 2.80 7.94
C LEU A 158 4.98 3.03 8.86
N GLU A 159 4.85 2.66 10.13
CA GLU A 159 5.94 2.72 11.10
C GLU A 159 7.23 2.06 10.55
N PRO A 160 8.38 2.76 10.47
CA PRO A 160 9.60 2.24 9.85
C PRO A 160 10.07 0.89 10.39
N SER A 161 9.85 0.62 11.68
CA SER A 161 10.21 -0.66 12.30
C SER A 161 9.40 -1.85 11.80
N GLU A 162 8.22 -1.63 11.20
CA GLU A 162 7.30 -2.67 10.75
C GLU A 162 7.41 -2.99 9.25
N ARG A 163 8.08 -2.12 8.47
CA ARG A 163 8.25 -2.26 7.01
C ARG A 163 9.05 -3.49 6.59
N SER A 164 10.02 -3.89 7.42
CA SER A 164 10.83 -5.11 7.19
C SER A 164 10.12 -6.41 7.58
N ALA A 165 9.02 -6.35 8.34
CA ALA A 165 8.40 -7.51 8.97
C ALA A 165 7.38 -8.25 8.07
N PHE A 166 7.09 -7.73 6.88
CA PHE A 166 6.10 -8.31 5.97
C PHE A 166 6.68 -9.06 4.77
N VAL A 167 7.95 -8.84 4.41
CA VAL A 167 8.64 -9.67 3.40
C VAL A 167 8.96 -11.07 3.94
N SER A 168 9.14 -11.23 5.26
CA SER A 168 9.63 -12.49 5.86
C SER A 168 8.54 -13.42 6.43
N ARG A 169 7.26 -12.99 6.48
CA ARG A 169 6.16 -13.83 7.00
C ARG A 169 5.50 -14.73 5.96
N THR A 170 5.83 -14.58 4.69
CA THR A 170 5.33 -15.44 3.61
C THR A 170 6.07 -16.78 3.50
N ALA A 171 7.13 -17.00 4.29
CA ALA A 171 7.93 -18.23 4.26
C ALA A 171 7.62 -19.25 5.37
N THR A 172 6.83 -18.90 6.40
CA THR A 172 6.54 -19.80 7.52
C THR A 172 5.14 -19.61 8.10
N SER A 173 4.11 -19.92 7.31
CA SER A 173 2.91 -20.56 7.85
C SER A 173 2.19 -21.34 6.73
N GLU A 174 2.38 -22.65 6.73
CA GLU A 174 1.57 -23.58 5.95
C GLU A 174 0.15 -23.70 6.53
N GLN A 175 -0.82 -23.83 5.62
CA GLN A 175 -2.15 -24.41 5.77
C GLN A 175 -3.20 -23.66 6.60
N HIS A 176 -3.95 -22.80 5.92
CA HIS A 176 -5.42 -22.80 6.01
C HIS A 176 -6.00 -22.95 4.59
N THR A 177 -6.31 -24.21 4.27
CA THR A 177 -7.40 -24.72 3.46
C THR A 177 -8.09 -23.81 2.41
N ALA A 178 -8.02 -24.26 1.15
CA ALA A 178 -9.00 -24.11 0.07
C ALA A 178 -9.64 -22.73 -0.17
N SER A 179 -9.25 -22.13 -1.30
CA SER A 179 -9.76 -20.86 -1.86
C SER A 179 -11.27 -20.89 -2.16
N PRO A 180 -12.09 -19.94 -1.64
CA PRO A 180 -13.51 -19.82 -2.01
C PRO A 180 -13.75 -19.10 -3.35
N HIS A 181 -12.73 -18.55 -4.00
CA HIS A 181 -12.88 -17.70 -5.19
C HIS A 181 -13.31 -18.45 -6.47
N ALA A 182 -13.38 -19.78 -6.45
CA ALA A 182 -13.92 -20.57 -7.57
C ALA A 182 -15.41 -20.92 -7.45
N ILE A 183 -16.09 -20.57 -6.33
CA ILE A 183 -17.48 -21.01 -6.07
C ILE A 183 -18.50 -19.88 -6.31
N PHE A 184 -18.18 -18.62 -5.98
CA PHE A 184 -19.13 -17.51 -6.09
C PHE A 184 -19.32 -16.97 -7.52
N ALA A 185 -18.24 -16.74 -8.27
CA ALA A 185 -18.35 -16.35 -9.68
C ALA A 185 -18.93 -17.46 -10.57
N LYS A 186 -18.86 -18.72 -10.12
CA LYS A 186 -19.46 -19.85 -10.84
C LYS A 186 -20.97 -19.93 -10.60
N SER A 187 -21.46 -19.62 -9.40
CA SER A 187 -22.88 -19.80 -9.06
C SER A 187 -23.80 -18.82 -9.79
N GLU A 188 -23.40 -17.55 -9.92
CA GLU A 188 -24.18 -16.52 -10.65
C GLU A 188 -24.16 -16.77 -12.16
N ASN A 189 -22.99 -17.07 -12.72
CA ASN A 189 -22.87 -17.42 -14.14
C ASN A 189 -23.61 -18.72 -14.49
N GLU A 190 -23.56 -19.75 -13.63
CA GLU A 190 -24.33 -20.98 -13.82
C GLU A 190 -25.84 -20.75 -13.66
N SER A 191 -26.25 -19.84 -12.77
CA SER A 191 -27.66 -19.46 -12.61
C SER A 191 -28.20 -18.74 -13.85
N LEU A 192 -27.43 -17.78 -14.37
CA LEU A 192 -27.75 -17.05 -15.60
C LEU A 192 -27.76 -17.98 -16.81
N LEU A 193 -26.76 -18.86 -16.95
CA LEU A 193 -26.70 -19.83 -18.04
C LEU A 193 -27.84 -20.83 -17.98
N ARG A 194 -28.19 -21.35 -16.79
CA ARG A 194 -29.38 -22.20 -16.62
C ARG A 194 -30.66 -21.46 -17.02
N HIS A 195 -30.80 -20.20 -16.64
CA HIS A 195 -31.97 -19.41 -17.01
C HIS A 195 -32.05 -19.18 -18.52
N ILE A 196 -30.94 -18.84 -19.17
CA ILE A 196 -30.85 -18.68 -20.63
C ILE A 196 -31.14 -20.00 -21.35
N GLN A 197 -30.62 -21.13 -20.86
CA GLN A 197 -30.85 -22.45 -21.44
C GLN A 197 -32.31 -22.91 -21.32
N GLU A 198 -32.97 -22.65 -20.20
CA GLU A 198 -34.40 -22.97 -20.03
C GLU A 198 -35.30 -22.08 -20.90
N GLN A 199 -34.97 -20.79 -21.04
CA GLN A 199 -35.67 -19.90 -21.97
C GLN A 199 -35.50 -20.36 -23.44
N LEU A 200 -34.30 -20.80 -23.81
CA LEU A 200 -34.04 -21.30 -25.16
C LEU A 200 -34.77 -22.62 -25.44
N LYS A 201 -34.82 -23.55 -24.47
CA LYS A 201 -35.60 -24.80 -24.58
C LYS A 201 -37.09 -24.51 -24.78
N LEU A 202 -37.65 -23.58 -24.00
CA LEU A 202 -39.07 -23.21 -24.13
C LEU A 202 -39.37 -22.62 -25.52
N LEU A 203 -38.46 -21.79 -26.05
CA LEU A 203 -38.60 -21.17 -27.36
C LEU A 203 -38.53 -22.19 -28.51
N VAL A 204 -37.64 -23.20 -28.41
CA VAL A 204 -37.57 -24.31 -29.37
C VAL A 204 -38.83 -25.17 -29.34
N VAL A 205 -39.37 -25.48 -28.15
CA VAL A 205 -40.61 -26.25 -28.01
C VAL A 205 -41.80 -25.50 -28.64
N LEU A 206 -41.92 -24.20 -28.39
CA LEU A 206 -42.97 -23.36 -29.00
C LEU A 206 -42.83 -23.29 -30.54
N ALA A 207 -41.61 -23.21 -31.06
CA ALA A 207 -41.36 -23.23 -32.51
C ALA A 207 -41.77 -24.58 -33.15
N LEU A 208 -41.54 -25.71 -32.47
CA LEU A 208 -41.97 -27.03 -32.96
C LEU A 208 -43.50 -27.18 -32.99
N PHE A 209 -44.21 -26.65 -31.98
CA PHE A 209 -45.68 -26.64 -31.99
C PHE A 209 -46.27 -25.70 -33.05
N ALA A 210 -45.64 -24.57 -33.34
CA ALA A 210 -46.06 -23.68 -34.41
C ALA A 210 -45.91 -24.34 -35.80
N ILE A 211 -44.85 -25.11 -36.03
CA ILE A 211 -44.64 -25.84 -37.29
C ILE A 211 -45.62 -27.01 -37.40
N ALA A 212 -45.86 -27.77 -36.32
CA ALA A 212 -46.82 -28.88 -36.33
C ALA A 212 -48.27 -28.41 -36.51
N GLY A 213 -48.64 -27.24 -35.96
CA GLY A 213 -49.97 -26.65 -36.12
C GLY A 213 -50.28 -26.21 -37.56
N VAL A 214 -49.26 -25.82 -38.33
CA VAL A 214 -49.41 -25.46 -39.76
C VAL A 214 -49.66 -26.70 -40.63
N PHE A 215 -49.17 -27.88 -40.24
CA PHE A 215 -49.39 -29.14 -40.98
C PHE A 215 -50.71 -29.86 -40.66
N LEU A 216 -51.40 -29.50 -39.57
CA LEU A 216 -52.69 -30.08 -39.18
C LEU A 216 -53.91 -29.29 -39.70
N LEU A 217 -53.69 -28.16 -40.38
CA LEU A 217 -54.71 -27.26 -40.93
C LEU A 217 -54.64 -27.11 -42.46
N SER A 218 -53.86 -27.95 -43.16
CA SER A 218 -53.84 -28.08 -44.63
C SER A 218 -54.32 -29.46 -45.09
#